data_AF-A2ESS3-F1
#
_entry.id   AF-A2ESS3-F1
#
_cell.length_a   1.000
_cell.length_b   1.000
_cell.length_c   1.000
_cell.angle_alpha   90.00
_cell.angle_beta   90.00
_cell.angle_gamma   90.00
#
_symmetry.space_group_name_H-M   'P 1'
#
loop_
_entity.id
_entity.type
_entity.pdbx_description
1 polymer ?
#
loop_
_entity_poly.entity_id
_entity_poly.type
_entity_poly.pdbx_seq_one_letter_code
_entity_poly.pdbx_strand_id
1 'polypeptide(L)'
;MEANNTAPAKALAIQKPEVTEEQSSGDEEILMGGESPKTEIKIPDLDHKQTAKKTGPRATPRELRLIKTSHKYLKQLEESNVALEELKLKLAEKVEEAKGKELYISQLEYKVDSYANEICDLRSRLNRVGHESDSWHERFLKADTSDHELKRAIRNLATDF
;
A
#
# COMPACT_ATOMS: atom_id res chain seq x y z
N MET A 1 25.40 -14.93 -37.80
CA MET A 1 24.55 -15.95 -37.14
C MET A 1 24.32 -15.46 -35.72
N GLU A 2 23.17 -14.87 -35.45
CA GLU A 2 22.73 -14.53 -34.09
C GLU A 2 21.28 -15.00 -33.97
N ALA A 3 21.04 -15.91 -33.03
CA ALA A 3 19.76 -16.55 -32.81
C ALA A 3 18.95 -15.69 -31.83
N ASN A 4 17.97 -14.95 -32.34
CA ASN A 4 16.93 -14.31 -31.53
C ASN A 4 15.90 -15.36 -31.11
N ASN A 5 16.10 -15.94 -29.92
CA ASN A 5 15.10 -16.76 -29.25
C ASN A 5 14.17 -15.86 -28.45
N THR A 6 13.02 -15.48 -29.02
CA THR A 6 11.92 -14.85 -28.29
C THR A 6 10.82 -15.88 -28.08
N ALA A 7 10.73 -16.44 -26.87
CA ALA A 7 9.59 -17.26 -26.46
C ALA A 7 8.41 -16.34 -26.09
N PRO A 8 7.16 -16.65 -26.49
CA PRO A 8 6.01 -15.86 -26.08
C PRO A 8 5.63 -16.17 -24.62
N ALA A 9 5.53 -15.13 -23.80
CA ALA A 9 5.05 -15.23 -22.43
C ALA A 9 3.57 -15.67 -22.41
N LYS A 10 3.30 -16.81 -21.77
CA LYS A 10 1.96 -17.36 -21.57
C LYS A 10 1.21 -16.48 -20.58
N ALA A 11 0.12 -15.84 -21.00
CA ALA A 11 -0.78 -15.11 -20.11
C ALA A 11 -1.52 -16.10 -19.18
N LEU A 12 -1.27 -16.01 -17.88
CA LEU A 12 -2.06 -16.70 -16.85
C LEU A 12 -3.30 -15.86 -16.55
N ALA A 13 -4.45 -16.31 -17.05
CA ALA A 13 -5.75 -15.75 -16.70
C ALA A 13 -6.09 -16.10 -15.24
N ILE A 14 -6.08 -15.10 -14.36
CA ILE A 14 -6.56 -15.22 -12.99
C ILE A 14 -8.09 -15.00 -13.03
N GLN A 15 -8.86 -16.05 -12.78
CA GLN A 15 -10.31 -15.93 -12.53
C GLN A 15 -10.52 -15.22 -11.19
N LYS A 16 -11.36 -14.17 -11.20
CA LYS A 16 -11.90 -13.56 -9.98
C LYS A 16 -12.85 -14.54 -9.30
N PRO A 17 -12.81 -14.71 -7.96
CA PRO A 17 -13.89 -15.37 -7.25
C PRO A 17 -15.10 -14.44 -7.18
N GLU A 18 -16.25 -15.01 -7.52
CA GLU A 18 -17.59 -14.45 -7.38
C GLU A 18 -17.93 -14.40 -5.89
N VAL A 19 -18.20 -13.20 -5.37
CA VAL A 19 -18.58 -13.01 -3.96
C VAL A 19 -20.09 -13.04 -3.89
N THR A 20 -20.65 -14.13 -3.33
CA THR A 20 -22.05 -14.19 -2.94
C THR A 20 -22.22 -13.49 -1.61
N GLU A 21 -23.06 -12.45 -1.57
CA GLU A 21 -23.45 -11.74 -0.36
C GLU A 21 -24.29 -12.65 0.54
N GLU A 22 -23.80 -12.93 1.76
CA GLU A 22 -24.67 -13.36 2.85
C GLU A 22 -24.86 -12.17 3.80
N GLN A 23 -26.10 -11.70 3.86
CA GLN A 23 -26.60 -10.78 4.85
C GLN A 23 -26.50 -11.44 6.23
N SER A 24 -25.81 -10.80 7.18
CA SER A 24 -25.96 -11.11 8.60
C SER A 24 -26.10 -9.80 9.36
N SER A 25 -27.34 -9.51 9.75
CA SER A 25 -27.69 -8.44 10.68
C SER A 25 -27.45 -8.94 12.11
N GLY A 26 -26.75 -8.14 12.90
CA GLY A 26 -26.62 -8.37 14.34
C GLY A 26 -26.10 -7.10 14.99
N ASP A 27 -27.03 -6.20 15.29
CA ASP A 27 -26.83 -5.18 16.32
C ASP A 27 -26.49 -5.90 17.63
N GLU A 28 -25.24 -5.83 18.08
CA GLU A 28 -24.94 -5.81 19.51
C GLU A 28 -23.82 -4.79 19.79
N GLU A 29 -24.23 -3.80 20.59
CA GLU A 29 -23.46 -2.75 21.22
C GLU A 29 -22.35 -3.36 22.09
N ILE A 30 -21.09 -3.29 21.66
CA ILE A 30 -19.97 -3.72 22.50
C ILE A 30 -19.66 -2.58 23.49
N LEU A 31 -20.31 -2.66 24.65
CA LEU A 31 -20.05 -1.82 25.82
C LEU A 31 -18.57 -1.94 26.23
N MET A 32 -17.89 -0.81 26.19
CA MET A 32 -16.57 -0.59 26.79
C MET A 32 -16.65 -0.75 28.32
N GLY A 33 -15.70 -1.47 28.91
CA GLY A 33 -15.39 -1.33 30.34
C GLY A 33 -15.50 -2.61 31.15
N GLY A 34 -14.45 -3.41 31.11
CA GLY A 34 -14.15 -4.39 32.15
C GLY A 34 -12.64 -4.43 32.31
N GLU A 35 -12.11 -3.71 33.30
CA GLU A 35 -10.71 -3.86 33.70
C GLU A 35 -10.47 -5.32 34.08
N SER A 36 -9.70 -6.03 33.25
CA SER A 36 -9.19 -7.36 33.60
C SER A 36 -8.37 -7.23 34.88
N PRO A 37 -8.64 -8.02 35.94
CA PRO A 37 -7.77 -8.03 37.10
C PRO A 37 -6.40 -8.48 36.62
N LYS A 38 -5.38 -7.61 36.76
CA LYS A 38 -3.97 -7.99 36.63
C LYS A 38 -3.66 -9.00 37.74
N THR A 39 -3.90 -10.28 37.47
CA THR A 39 -3.36 -11.35 38.29
C THR A 39 -1.87 -11.45 37.97
N GLU A 40 -1.10 -10.62 38.67
CA GLU A 40 0.35 -10.71 38.72
C GLU A 40 0.69 -12.00 39.49
N ILE A 41 0.81 -13.11 38.77
CA ILE A 41 1.26 -14.39 39.34
C ILE A 41 2.75 -14.23 39.62
N LYS A 42 3.07 -13.87 40.87
CA LYS A 42 4.46 -13.86 41.36
C LYS A 42 4.94 -15.31 41.43
N ILE A 43 5.62 -15.75 40.38
CA ILE A 43 6.37 -17.02 40.37
C ILE A 43 7.55 -16.81 41.33
N PRO A 44 7.64 -17.53 42.46
CA PRO A 44 8.76 -17.38 43.37
C PRO A 44 10.04 -17.86 42.70
N ASP A 45 11.12 -17.08 42.82
CA ASP A 45 12.45 -17.47 42.36
C ASP A 45 12.85 -18.81 43.00
N LEU A 46 13.07 -19.81 42.14
CA LEU A 46 13.46 -21.18 42.49
C LEU A 46 14.95 -21.31 42.87
N ASP A 47 15.66 -20.19 43.10
CA ASP A 47 17.09 -20.17 43.44
C ASP A 47 17.38 -20.27 44.94
N HIS A 48 16.36 -20.48 45.77
CA HIS A 48 16.57 -20.79 47.18
C HIS A 48 17.06 -22.24 47.34
N LYS A 49 18.37 -22.40 47.59
CA LYS A 49 18.95 -23.64 48.14
C LYS A 49 18.26 -23.98 49.48
N GLN A 50 17.17 -24.71 49.40
CA GLN A 50 16.38 -25.16 50.53
C GLN A 50 17.05 -26.39 51.18
N THR A 51 17.80 -26.19 52.26
CA THR A 51 18.36 -27.26 53.10
C THR A 51 17.39 -27.67 54.23
N ALA A 52 16.11 -27.83 53.91
CA ALA A 52 15.11 -28.37 54.85
C ALA A 52 14.96 -29.88 54.65
N LYS A 53 15.22 -30.68 55.71
CA LYS A 53 14.94 -32.12 55.73
C LYS A 53 13.45 -32.36 55.43
N LYS A 54 13.14 -33.05 54.33
CA LYS A 54 11.77 -33.41 53.93
C LYS A 54 11.19 -34.45 54.90
N THR A 55 10.56 -34.00 55.97
CA THR A 55 9.70 -34.83 56.85
C THR A 55 8.23 -34.61 56.47
N GLY A 56 7.77 -35.36 55.47
CA GLY A 56 6.36 -35.45 55.06
C GLY A 56 6.09 -36.82 54.42
N PRO A 57 4.82 -37.26 54.32
CA PRO A 57 4.46 -38.54 53.71
C PRO A 57 5.09 -38.67 52.32
N ARG A 58 5.62 -39.86 51.99
CA ARG A 58 6.23 -40.10 50.69
C ARG A 58 5.17 -39.93 49.61
N ALA A 59 5.41 -39.00 48.67
CA ALA A 59 4.48 -38.70 47.59
C ALA A 59 4.06 -39.96 46.83
N THR A 60 2.77 -40.09 46.52
CA THR A 60 2.24 -41.26 45.82
C THR A 60 2.73 -41.28 44.35
N PRO A 61 2.81 -42.45 43.70
CA PRO A 61 3.20 -42.51 42.28
C PRO A 61 2.32 -41.65 41.36
N ARG A 62 1.05 -41.44 41.73
CA ARG A 62 0.10 -40.59 41.02
C ARG A 62 0.46 -39.10 41.16
N GLU A 63 0.78 -38.65 42.36
CA GLU A 63 1.25 -37.27 42.61
C GLU A 63 2.54 -36.97 41.86
N LEU A 64 3.50 -37.90 41.86
CA LEU A 64 4.75 -37.74 41.12
C LEU A 64 4.53 -37.64 39.61
N ARG A 65 3.57 -38.38 39.04
CA ARG A 65 3.17 -38.22 37.63
C ARG A 65 2.55 -36.85 37.37
N LEU A 66 1.65 -36.41 38.24
CA LEU A 66 0.97 -35.11 38.11
C LEU A 66 1.96 -33.94 38.17
N ILE A 67 2.95 -34.00 39.06
CA ILE A 67 4.02 -32.99 39.16
C ILE A 67 4.83 -32.93 37.86
N LYS A 68 5.21 -34.09 37.30
CA LYS A 68 5.96 -34.15 36.04
C LYS A 68 5.16 -33.58 34.85
N THR A 69 3.87 -33.93 34.73
CA THR A 69 3.02 -33.39 33.67
C THR A 69 2.80 -31.90 33.83
N SER A 70 2.58 -31.42 35.06
CA SER A 70 2.39 -29.99 35.33
C SER A 70 3.64 -29.19 34.99
N HIS A 71 4.82 -29.69 35.35
CA HIS A 71 6.09 -29.06 35.00
C HIS A 71 6.30 -29.00 33.48
N LYS A 72 5.91 -30.05 32.75
CA LYS A 72 5.92 -30.04 31.28
C LYS A 72 5.02 -28.94 30.70
N TYR A 73 3.78 -28.82 31.19
CA TYR A 73 2.85 -27.79 30.70
C TYR A 73 3.30 -26.38 31.06
N LEU A 74 3.86 -26.18 32.26
CA LEU A 74 4.43 -24.88 32.66
C LEU A 74 5.56 -24.45 31.72
N LYS A 75 6.47 -25.37 31.39
CA LYS A 75 7.56 -25.08 30.46
C LYS A 75 7.04 -24.72 29.06
N GLN A 76 6.04 -25.47 28.56
CA GLN A 76 5.42 -25.16 27.28
C GLN A 76 4.69 -23.81 27.28
N LEU A 77 4.06 -23.45 28.39
CA LEU A 77 3.40 -22.16 28.55
C LEU A 77 4.42 -21.01 28.54
N GLU A 78 5.54 -21.19 29.22
CA GLU A 78 6.63 -20.20 29.25
C GLU A 78 7.24 -19.99 27.85
N GLU A 79 7.53 -21.08 27.14
CA GLU A 79 8.00 -21.05 25.74
C GLU A 79 6.98 -20.35 24.82
N SER A 80 5.69 -20.67 24.97
CA SER A 80 4.62 -20.03 24.19
C SER A 80 4.47 -18.54 24.51
N ASN A 81 4.70 -18.14 25.77
CA ASN A 81 4.58 -16.74 26.17
C ASN A 81 5.72 -15.90 25.60
N VAL A 82 6.95 -16.43 25.58
CA VAL A 82 8.08 -15.78 24.92
C VAL A 82 7.81 -15.59 23.43
N ALA A 83 7.35 -16.64 22.73
CA ALA A 83 7.00 -16.55 21.32
C ALA A 83 5.89 -15.52 21.05
N LEU A 84 4.90 -15.42 21.94
CA LEU A 84 3.82 -14.45 21.82
C LEU A 84 4.34 -13.01 21.93
N GLU A 85 5.23 -12.73 22.88
CA GLU A 85 5.82 -11.39 23.03
C GLU A 85 6.70 -11.01 21.83
N GLU A 86 7.46 -11.96 21.27
CA GLU A 86 8.21 -11.72 20.03
C GLU A 86 7.29 -11.40 18.84
N LEU A 87 6.15 -12.09 18.71
CA LEU A 87 5.18 -11.82 17.66
C LEU A 87 4.50 -10.46 17.83
N LYS A 88 4.20 -10.05 19.07
CA LYS A 88 3.66 -8.70 19.35
C LYS A 88 4.65 -7.61 18.94
N LEU A 89 5.94 -7.80 19.22
CA LEU A 89 6.98 -6.85 18.83
C LEU A 89 7.08 -6.73 17.29
N LYS A 90 7.11 -7.88 16.59
CA LYS A 90 7.12 -7.90 15.11
C LYS A 90 5.88 -7.26 14.51
N LEU A 91 4.71 -7.48 15.12
CA LEU A 91 3.47 -6.85 14.67
C LEU A 91 3.54 -5.32 14.82
N ALA A 92 4.06 -4.81 15.94
CA ALA A 92 4.23 -3.38 16.16
C ALA A 92 5.18 -2.75 15.13
N GLU A 93 6.31 -3.41 14.84
CA GLU A 93 7.24 -2.97 13.79
C GLU A 93 6.57 -2.89 12.42
N LYS A 94 5.79 -3.93 12.05
CA LYS A 94 5.08 -3.96 10.76
C LYS A 94 3.98 -2.92 10.66
N VAL A 95 3.31 -2.60 11.76
CA VAL A 95 2.31 -1.53 11.81
C VAL A 95 2.94 -0.17 11.56
N GLU A 96 4.09 0.12 12.18
CA GLU A 96 4.79 1.39 11.93
C GLU A 96 5.35 1.47 10.50
N GLU A 97 5.88 0.37 9.97
CA GLU A 97 6.29 0.29 8.56
C GLU A 97 5.12 0.57 7.61
N ALA A 98 3.93 0.02 7.90
CA ALA A 98 2.72 0.23 7.11
C ALA A 98 2.27 1.69 7.13
N LYS A 99 2.24 2.34 8.31
CA LYS A 99 1.92 3.77 8.44
C LYS A 99 2.89 4.65 7.64
N GLY A 100 4.19 4.33 7.69
CA GLY A 100 5.20 5.04 6.91
C GLY A 100 4.97 4.94 5.39
N LYS A 101 4.59 3.75 4.91
CA LYS A 101 4.24 3.54 3.50
C LYS A 101 2.96 4.26 3.10
N GLU A 102 1.95 4.24 3.96
CA GLU A 102 0.68 4.94 3.73
C GLU A 102 0.90 6.45 3.55
N LEU A 103 1.68 7.07 4.45
CA LEU A 103 2.08 8.48 4.33
C LEU A 103 2.81 8.78 3.02
N TYR A 104 3.71 7.89 2.61
CA TYR A 104 4.43 8.05 1.35
C TYR A 104 3.51 7.92 0.12
N ILE A 105 2.54 7.01 0.15
CA ILE A 105 1.52 6.88 -0.90
C ILE A 105 0.72 8.18 -1.01
N SER A 106 0.23 8.74 0.10
CA SER A 106 -0.52 10.00 0.07
C SER A 106 0.29 11.17 -0.50
N GLN A 107 1.60 11.22 -0.24
CA GLN A 107 2.47 12.22 -0.86
C GLN A 107 2.61 12.05 -2.38
N LEU A 108 2.64 10.80 -2.86
CA LEU A 108 2.69 10.51 -4.29
C LEU A 108 1.38 10.86 -4.97
N GLU A 109 0.24 10.55 -4.37
CA GLU A 109 -1.09 10.91 -4.88
C GLU A 109 -1.22 12.42 -5.08
N TYR A 110 -0.82 13.20 -4.07
CA TYR A 110 -0.80 14.66 -4.19
C TYR A 110 0.06 15.16 -5.37
N LYS A 111 1.23 14.56 -5.59
CA LYS A 111 2.10 14.92 -6.73
C LYS A 111 1.46 14.56 -8.06
N VAL A 112 0.82 13.40 -8.15
CA VAL A 112 0.12 12.96 -9.36
C VAL A 112 -0.99 13.95 -9.72
N ASP A 113 -1.80 14.37 -8.74
CA ASP A 113 -2.86 15.36 -8.97
C ASP A 113 -2.29 16.72 -9.38
N SER A 114 -1.20 17.15 -8.75
CA SER A 114 -0.51 18.39 -9.13
C SER A 114 -0.02 18.35 -10.58
N TYR A 115 0.61 17.24 -11.00
CA TYR A 115 1.07 17.09 -12.38
C TYR A 115 -0.09 16.96 -13.37
N ALA A 116 -1.20 16.32 -13.00
CA ALA A 116 -2.38 16.25 -13.84
C ALA A 116 -2.93 17.66 -14.14
N ASN A 117 -2.98 18.54 -13.14
CA ASN A 117 -3.39 19.93 -13.31
C ASN A 117 -2.42 20.70 -14.22
N GLU A 118 -1.11 20.55 -14.02
CA GLU A 118 -0.10 21.20 -14.87
C GLU A 118 -0.20 20.75 -16.33
N ILE A 119 -0.45 19.45 -16.57
CA ILE A 119 -0.67 18.92 -17.92
C ILE A 119 -1.91 19.54 -18.56
N CYS A 120 -3.01 19.70 -17.81
CA CYS A 120 -4.22 20.36 -18.30
C CYS A 120 -3.97 21.82 -18.70
N ASP A 121 -3.21 22.56 -17.87
CA ASP A 121 -2.84 23.95 -18.16
C ASP A 121 -1.96 24.05 -19.40
N LEU A 122 -0.94 23.18 -19.51
CA LEU A 122 -0.04 23.15 -20.67
C LEU A 122 -0.79 22.79 -21.96
N ARG A 123 -1.72 21.83 -21.91
CA ARG A 123 -2.57 21.49 -23.06
C ARG A 123 -3.43 22.68 -23.49
N SER A 124 -4.01 23.39 -22.53
CA SER A 124 -4.83 24.58 -22.82
C SER A 124 -4.00 25.68 -23.47
N ARG A 125 -2.77 25.91 -22.99
CA ARG A 125 -1.81 26.86 -23.58
C ARG A 125 -1.40 26.43 -24.99
N LEU A 126 -1.12 25.16 -25.21
CA LEU A 126 -0.75 24.62 -26.51
C LEU A 126 -1.86 24.84 -27.54
N ASN A 127 -3.11 24.53 -27.18
CA ASN A 127 -4.27 24.76 -28.04
C ASN A 127 -4.41 26.23 -28.42
N ARG A 128 -4.23 27.16 -27.46
CA ARG A 128 -4.26 28.59 -27.73
C ARG A 128 -3.21 29.00 -28.76
N VAL A 129 -1.96 28.57 -28.58
CA VAL A 129 -0.88 28.85 -29.53
C VAL A 129 -1.17 28.24 -30.90
N GLY A 130 -1.77 27.05 -30.95
CA GLY A 130 -2.23 26.43 -32.19
C GLY A 130 -3.22 27.33 -32.94
N HIS A 131 -4.27 27.81 -32.25
CA HIS A 131 -5.25 28.72 -32.85
C HIS A 131 -4.64 30.06 -33.30
N GLU A 132 -3.69 30.60 -32.54
CA GLU A 132 -2.96 31.80 -32.94
C GLU A 132 -2.15 31.57 -34.22
N SER A 133 -1.46 30.43 -34.31
CA SER A 133 -0.70 30.02 -35.50
C SER A 133 -1.60 29.87 -36.73
N ASP A 134 -2.74 29.20 -36.60
CA ASP A 134 -3.71 29.03 -37.69
C ASP A 134 -4.23 30.39 -38.18
N SER A 135 -4.58 31.29 -37.24
CA SER A 135 -4.99 32.66 -37.56
C SER A 135 -3.90 33.44 -38.31
N TRP A 136 -2.63 33.31 -37.89
CA TRP A 136 -1.51 33.95 -38.59
C TRP A 136 -1.32 33.38 -39.99
N HIS A 137 -1.45 32.06 -40.15
CA HIS A 137 -1.35 31.40 -41.44
C HIS A 137 -2.44 31.88 -42.41
N GLU A 138 -3.69 31.96 -41.97
CA GLU A 138 -4.79 32.49 -42.79
C GLU A 138 -4.54 33.93 -43.23
N ARG A 139 -4.03 34.79 -42.33
CA ARG A 139 -3.69 36.18 -42.65
C ARG A 139 -2.58 36.25 -43.69
N PHE A 140 -1.56 35.41 -43.54
CA PHE A 140 -0.47 35.31 -44.50
C PHE A 140 -0.98 34.91 -45.89
N LEU A 141 -1.80 33.86 -46.00
CA LEU A 141 -2.36 33.42 -47.29
C LEU A 141 -3.20 34.53 -47.97
N LYS A 142 -3.99 35.28 -47.19
CA LYS A 142 -4.75 36.42 -47.72
C LYS A 142 -3.84 37.54 -48.26
N ALA A 143 -2.79 37.86 -47.51
CA ALA A 143 -1.82 38.87 -47.93
C ALA A 143 -1.04 38.44 -49.18
N ASP A 144 -0.61 37.19 -49.24
CA ASP A 144 0.10 36.61 -50.40
C ASP A 144 -0.77 36.60 -51.66
N THR A 145 -2.04 36.21 -51.51
CA THR A 145 -3.02 36.27 -52.61
C THR A 145 -3.20 37.71 -53.11
N SER A 146 -3.35 38.66 -52.18
CA SER A 146 -3.51 40.08 -52.52
C SER A 146 -2.28 40.66 -53.23
N ASP A 147 -1.07 40.27 -52.81
CA ASP A 147 0.19 40.65 -53.46
C ASP A 147 0.28 40.09 -54.88
N HIS A 148 -0.10 38.83 -55.08
CA HIS A 148 -0.17 38.21 -56.40
C HIS A 148 -1.17 38.91 -57.33
N GLU A 149 -2.33 39.30 -56.83
CA GLU A 149 -3.32 40.08 -57.58
C GLU A 149 -2.80 41.46 -57.95
N LEU A 150 -2.15 42.16 -57.02
CA LEU A 150 -1.52 43.46 -57.28
C LEU A 150 -0.43 43.34 -58.36
N LYS A 151 0.47 42.36 -58.23
CA LYS A 151 1.50 42.08 -59.25
C LYS A 151 0.90 41.76 -60.62
N ARG A 152 -0.25 41.09 -60.67
CA ARG A 152 -0.97 40.84 -61.92
C ARG A 152 -1.54 42.13 -62.50
N ALA A 153 -2.20 42.96 -61.69
CA ALA A 153 -2.76 44.23 -62.12
C ALA A 153 -1.68 45.18 -62.69
N ILE A 154 -0.53 45.27 -62.01
CA ILE A 154 0.62 46.05 -62.47
C ILE A 154 1.13 45.55 -63.83
N ARG A 155 1.26 44.23 -64.02
CA ARG A 155 1.70 43.65 -65.30
C ARG A 155 0.74 44.01 -66.43
N ASN A 156 -0.57 43.84 -66.21
CA ASN A 156 -1.58 44.17 -67.22
C ASN A 156 -1.50 45.64 -67.62
N LEU A 157 -1.40 46.55 -66.64
CA LEU A 157 -1.25 47.99 -66.89
C LEU A 157 -0.01 48.31 -67.74
N ALA A 158 1.10 47.60 -67.52
CA ALA A 158 2.33 47.80 -68.26
C ALA A 158 2.29 47.23 -69.69
N THR A 159 1.41 46.27 -69.97
CA THR A 159 1.26 45.63 -71.29
C THR A 159 0.11 46.20 -72.13
N ASP A 160 -0.77 47.01 -71.54
CA ASP A 160 -1.93 47.64 -72.21
C ASP A 160 -1.58 49.01 -72.86
N PHE A 161 -0.29 49.36 -72.98
CA PHE A 161 0.26 50.48 -73.75
C PHE A 161 1.03 49.96 -74.98
#